data_AF-A0A6A4GN90-F1
#
_entry.id   AF-A0A6A4GN90-F1
#
_cell.length_a   1.000
_cell.length_b   1.000
_cell.length_c   1.000
_cell.angle_alpha   90.00
_cell.angle_beta   90.00
_cell.angle_gamma   90.00
#
_symmetry.space_group_name_H-M   'P 1'
#
loop_
_entity.id
_entity.type
_entity.pdbx_description
1 polymer ?
#
loop_
_entity_poly.entity_id
_entity_poly.type
_entity_poly.pdbx_seq_one_letter_code
_entity_poly.pdbx_strand_id
1 'polypeptide(L)'
;MMEQFGQSNQYVQGNTLNDSGSQFANSSNFGIYGGTFINANDSSNVTIQAHDQAEKIRDWLKAPDCSANFNTAVNRKTAGTGSWIIEHPQYIRWNNNNNGGLLWIQGKGKLS
;
A
#
# COMPACT_ATOMS: atom_id res chain seq x y z
N MET A 1 43.36 -3.71 -2.16
CA MET A 1 43.26 -2.32 -2.66
C MET A 1 42.01 -2.32 -3.53
N MET A 2 40.95 -1.63 -3.07
CA MET A 2 39.57 -1.83 -3.53
C MET A 2 39.33 -1.37 -4.97
N GLU A 3 38.65 -2.22 -5.72
CA GLU A 3 37.87 -1.86 -6.90
C GLU A 3 36.67 -1.01 -6.45
N GLN A 4 36.56 0.22 -6.97
CA GLN A 4 35.44 1.11 -6.66
C GLN A 4 34.28 0.80 -7.61
N PHE A 5 33.21 0.29 -7.04
CA PHE A 5 31.93 0.04 -7.71
C PHE A 5 31.34 1.36 -8.23
N GLY A 6 31.17 1.44 -9.56
CA GLY A 6 30.32 2.46 -10.17
C GLY A 6 28.86 2.20 -9.79
N GLN A 7 28.27 3.10 -9.01
CA GLN A 7 26.83 3.06 -8.73
C GLN A 7 26.09 3.96 -9.72
N SER A 8 25.48 3.31 -10.70
CA SER A 8 24.29 3.81 -11.39
C SER A 8 23.17 4.01 -10.39
N ASN A 9 22.76 5.27 -10.16
CA ASN A 9 21.44 5.60 -9.61
C ASN A 9 20.91 6.83 -10.35
N GLN A 10 20.59 6.63 -11.63
CA GLN A 10 19.64 7.51 -12.31
C GLN A 10 18.26 7.14 -11.76
N TYR A 11 17.79 7.92 -10.79
CA TYR A 11 16.39 7.86 -10.38
C TYR A 11 15.56 8.20 -11.61
N VAL A 12 14.92 7.19 -12.20
CA VAL A 12 13.94 7.35 -13.26
C VAL A 12 12.78 8.12 -12.65
N GLN A 13 12.78 9.43 -12.84
CA GLN A 13 11.67 10.29 -12.48
C GLN A 13 10.52 9.94 -13.42
N GLY A 14 9.56 9.20 -12.89
CA GLY A 14 8.42 8.67 -13.63
C GLY A 14 7.63 9.76 -14.34
N ASN A 15 7.32 9.48 -15.60
CA ASN A 15 6.25 10.00 -16.42
C ASN A 15 6.12 11.54 -16.49
N THR A 16 7.00 12.18 -17.26
CA THR A 16 6.60 13.36 -18.02
C THR A 16 5.53 12.94 -19.02
N LEU A 17 4.25 13.12 -18.69
CA LEU A 17 3.19 13.11 -19.68
C LEU A 17 3.47 14.26 -20.65
N ASN A 18 3.94 13.91 -21.86
CA ASN A 18 4.01 14.82 -22.99
C ASN A 18 2.57 15.13 -23.43
N ASP A 19 1.88 15.95 -22.65
CA ASP A 19 0.63 16.56 -23.10
C ASP A 19 1.03 17.78 -23.93
N SER A 20 1.18 17.54 -25.23
CA SER A 20 1.56 18.53 -26.25
C SER A 20 0.43 19.53 -26.48
N GLY A 21 0.09 20.31 -25.47
CA GLY A 21 -0.64 21.56 -25.57
C GLY A 21 0.31 22.71 -25.24
N SER A 22 0.40 23.70 -26.12
CA SER A 22 1.33 24.84 -26.03
C SER A 22 0.98 25.84 -24.91
N GLN A 23 0.58 25.36 -23.73
CA GLN A 23 -0.02 26.16 -22.66
C GLN A 23 0.90 27.30 -22.20
N PHE A 24 2.20 27.16 -22.40
CA PHE A 24 3.24 28.10 -21.95
C PHE A 24 4.23 28.50 -23.06
N ALA A 25 3.88 28.35 -24.33
CA ALA A 25 4.81 28.53 -25.46
C ALA A 25 5.48 29.91 -25.55
N ASN A 26 4.84 30.95 -25.01
CA ASN A 26 5.38 32.31 -24.97
C ASN A 26 5.79 32.76 -23.56
N SER A 27 5.75 31.87 -22.56
CA SER A 27 6.21 32.21 -21.22
C SER A 27 7.72 32.06 -21.12
N SER A 28 8.37 33.03 -20.48
CA SER A 28 9.75 32.92 -20.02
C SER A 28 9.76 32.94 -18.50
N ASN A 29 10.80 32.38 -17.87
CA ASN A 29 11.01 32.41 -16.41
C ASN A 29 9.99 31.62 -15.57
N PHE A 30 9.29 30.64 -16.17
CA PHE A 30 8.30 29.80 -15.49
C PHE A 30 8.61 28.32 -15.69
N GLY A 31 8.50 27.52 -14.62
CA GLY A 31 8.69 26.07 -14.66
C GLY A 31 7.83 25.33 -13.64
N ILE A 32 7.45 24.09 -13.99
CA ILE A 32 6.70 23.17 -13.12
C ILE A 32 7.53 21.91 -12.94
N TYR A 33 7.92 21.62 -11.69
CA TYR A 33 8.71 20.44 -11.35
C TYR A 33 8.05 19.69 -10.19
N GLY A 34 7.55 18.47 -10.46
CA GLY A 34 7.00 17.60 -9.41
C GLY A 34 5.93 18.25 -8.53
N GLY A 35 5.08 19.13 -9.09
CA GLY A 35 4.04 19.86 -8.35
C GLY A 35 4.49 21.17 -7.70
N THR A 36 5.74 21.60 -7.92
CA THR A 36 6.25 22.92 -7.50
C THR A 36 6.29 23.88 -8.69
N PHE A 37 5.70 25.06 -8.49
CA PHE A 37 5.71 26.19 -9.42
C PHE A 37 6.84 27.15 -9.05
N ILE A 38 7.69 27.48 -10.03
CA ILE A 38 8.88 28.32 -9.85
C ILE A 38 8.80 29.52 -10.80
N ASN A 39 9.03 30.71 -10.25
CA ASN A 39 9.29 31.94 -10.99
C ASN A 39 10.77 32.28 -10.87
N ALA A 40 11.51 32.44 -11.97
CA ALA A 40 12.94 32.72 -11.91
C ALA A 40 13.28 34.12 -11.37
N ASN A 41 12.30 35.04 -11.39
CA ASN A 41 12.47 36.43 -10.96
C ASN A 41 11.96 36.67 -9.52
N ASP A 42 11.38 35.65 -8.89
CA ASP A 42 10.90 35.72 -7.52
C ASP A 42 11.52 34.56 -6.74
N SER A 43 12.04 34.83 -5.54
CA SER A 43 12.57 33.77 -4.69
C SER A 43 11.47 32.94 -4.04
N SER A 44 10.20 33.33 -4.18
CA SER A 44 9.07 32.55 -3.70
C SER A 44 8.76 31.35 -4.61
N ASN A 45 8.73 30.16 -4.01
CA ASN A 45 8.27 28.94 -4.66
C ASN A 45 6.89 28.57 -4.11
N VAL A 46 6.00 28.11 -4.98
CA VAL A 46 4.68 27.62 -4.57
C VAL A 46 4.62 26.12 -4.82
N THR A 47 4.60 25.34 -3.75
CA THR A 47 4.48 23.87 -3.83
C THR A 47 3.05 23.46 -3.52
N ILE A 48 2.44 22.67 -4.42
CA ILE A 48 1.15 22.02 -4.13
C ILE A 48 1.42 20.87 -3.17
N GLN A 49 1.17 21.10 -1.88
CA GLN A 49 1.32 20.05 -0.86
C GLN A 49 0.12 19.11 -0.90
N ALA A 50 0.30 17.91 -1.46
CA ALA A 50 -0.67 16.81 -1.37
C ALA A 50 -0.60 16.06 -0.01
N HIS A 51 0.18 16.57 0.94
CA HIS A 51 0.62 15.86 2.15
C HIS A 51 -0.55 15.30 2.97
N ASP A 52 -1.61 16.10 3.15
CA ASP A 52 -2.78 15.73 3.93
C ASP A 52 -3.62 14.61 3.31
N GLN A 53 -3.63 14.46 1.98
CA GLN A 53 -4.50 13.47 1.33
C GLN A 53 -3.94 12.06 1.49
N ALA A 54 -2.63 11.89 1.37
CA ALA A 54 -2.00 10.57 1.50
C ALA A 54 -2.16 10.01 2.92
N GLU A 55 -2.01 10.85 3.96
CA GLU A 55 -2.23 10.44 5.35
C GLU A 55 -3.69 10.12 5.62
N LYS A 56 -4.63 10.93 5.14
CA LYS A 56 -6.07 10.65 5.25
C LYS A 56 -6.46 9.33 4.59
N ILE A 57 -5.89 9.01 3.42
CA ILE A 57 -6.12 7.73 2.74
C ILE A 57 -5.53 6.57 3.57
N ARG A 58 -4.30 6.74 4.09
CA ARG A 58 -3.67 5.72 4.94
C ARG A 58 -4.48 5.47 6.20
N ASP A 59 -4.98 6.52 6.84
CA ASP A 59 -5.83 6.42 8.03
C ASP A 59 -7.17 5.78 7.72
N TRP A 60 -7.78 6.07 6.56
CA TRP A 60 -8.98 5.39 6.11
C TRP A 60 -8.76 3.90 5.84
N LEU A 61 -7.58 3.53 5.33
CA LEU A 61 -7.19 2.13 5.09
C LEU A 61 -6.73 1.39 6.36
N LYS A 62 -6.51 2.09 7.49
CA LYS A 62 -6.11 1.42 8.73
C LYS A 62 -7.22 0.47 9.16
N ALA A 63 -6.82 -0.77 9.45
CA ALA A 63 -7.73 -1.74 10.02
C ALA A 63 -8.28 -1.21 11.36
N PRO A 64 -9.57 -1.40 11.66
CA PRO A 64 -10.11 -1.09 12.97
C PRO A 64 -9.46 -1.98 14.04
N ASP A 65 -9.46 -1.53 15.29
CA ASP A 65 -9.06 -2.39 16.39
C ASP A 65 -10.07 -3.54 16.56
N CYS A 66 -9.60 -4.76 16.28
CA CYS A 66 -10.40 -5.97 16.35
C CYS A 66 -10.41 -6.63 17.76
N SER A 67 -9.74 -6.04 18.75
CA SER A 67 -9.57 -6.60 20.09
C SER A 67 -10.90 -6.94 20.78
N ALA A 68 -11.88 -6.04 20.71
CA ALA A 68 -13.20 -6.24 21.32
C ALA A 68 -13.96 -7.43 20.70
N ASN A 69 -13.92 -7.55 19.37
CA ASN A 69 -14.52 -8.67 18.65
C ASN A 69 -13.82 -9.99 18.98
N PHE A 70 -12.50 -9.98 19.04
CA PHE A 70 -11.71 -11.14 19.44
C PHE A 70 -12.07 -11.61 20.85
N ASN A 71 -12.07 -10.71 21.83
CA ASN A 71 -12.42 -11.03 23.22
C ASN A 71 -13.85 -11.60 23.33
N THR A 72 -14.80 -10.99 22.61
CA THR A 72 -16.18 -11.47 22.57
C THR A 72 -16.27 -12.89 22.00
N ALA A 73 -15.57 -13.16 20.90
CA ALA A 73 -15.55 -14.49 20.29
C ALA A 73 -14.87 -15.53 21.20
N VAL A 74 -13.77 -15.17 21.86
CA VAL A 74 -13.08 -16.04 22.82
C VAL A 74 -13.97 -16.39 24.02
N ASN A 75 -14.75 -15.43 24.52
CA ASN A 75 -15.64 -15.65 25.66
C ASN A 75 -16.89 -16.46 25.30
N ARG A 76 -17.34 -16.41 24.03
CA ARG A 76 -18.56 -17.07 23.57
C ARG A 76 -18.32 -18.41 22.88
N LYS A 77 -17.10 -18.72 22.45
CA LYS A 77 -16.81 -19.98 21.76
C LYS A 77 -16.93 -21.16 22.71
N THR A 78 -17.45 -22.27 22.21
CA THR A 78 -17.34 -23.57 22.88
C THR A 78 -15.92 -24.11 22.69
N ALA A 79 -15.32 -24.62 23.76
CA ALA A 79 -14.00 -25.25 23.70
C ALA A 79 -14.00 -26.40 22.67
N GLY A 80 -12.94 -26.50 21.88
CA GLY A 80 -12.81 -27.53 20.84
C GLY A 80 -13.52 -27.20 19.52
N THR A 81 -14.44 -26.23 19.47
CA THR A 81 -15.07 -25.81 18.20
C THR A 81 -14.02 -25.26 17.24
N GLY A 82 -14.05 -25.77 16.00
CA GLY A 82 -13.12 -25.37 14.94
C GLY A 82 -11.76 -26.07 14.98
N SER A 83 -11.45 -26.87 16.03
CA SER A 83 -10.16 -27.58 16.13
C SER A 83 -9.94 -28.52 14.94
N TRP A 84 -11.03 -29.12 14.44
CA TRP A 84 -11.02 -29.98 13.26
C TRP A 84 -10.47 -29.31 11.98
N ILE A 85 -10.51 -27.98 11.89
CA ILE A 85 -9.95 -27.22 10.76
C ILE A 85 -8.45 -27.07 10.94
N ILE A 86 -8.00 -26.59 12.10
CA ILE A 86 -6.61 -26.24 12.38
C ILE A 86 -5.70 -27.48 12.50
N GLU A 87 -6.28 -28.61 12.91
CA GLU A 87 -5.59 -29.90 12.96
C GLU A 87 -5.58 -30.62 11.60
N HIS A 88 -6.33 -30.11 10.61
CA HIS A 88 -6.42 -30.76 9.32
C HIS A 88 -5.10 -30.64 8.53
N PRO A 89 -4.57 -31.72 7.94
CA PRO A 89 -3.31 -31.69 7.22
C PRO A 89 -3.25 -30.66 6.08
N GLN A 90 -4.38 -30.40 5.40
CA GLN A 90 -4.45 -29.38 4.35
C GLN A 90 -4.27 -27.96 4.91
N TYR A 91 -4.85 -27.68 6.08
CA TYR A 91 -4.67 -26.39 6.75
C TYR A 91 -3.21 -26.21 7.17
N ILE A 92 -2.62 -27.22 7.81
CA ILE A 92 -1.22 -27.18 8.26
C ILE A 92 -0.27 -26.94 7.07
N ARG A 93 -0.48 -27.66 5.96
CA ARG A 93 0.32 -27.46 4.74
C ARG A 93 0.12 -26.08 4.13
N TRP A 94 -1.11 -25.59 4.07
CA TRP A 94 -1.41 -24.25 3.57
C TRP A 94 -0.75 -23.16 4.44
N ASN A 95 -0.88 -23.27 5.77
CA ASN A 95 -0.33 -22.31 6.71
C ASN A 95 1.21 -22.28 6.72
N ASN A 96 1.85 -23.44 6.51
CA ASN A 96 3.32 -23.54 6.50
C ASN A 96 3.93 -23.20 5.14
N ASN A 97 3.16 -23.26 4.06
CA ASN A 97 3.63 -22.86 2.74
C ASN A 97 3.49 -21.34 2.63
N ASN A 98 4.61 -20.61 2.72
CA ASN A 98 4.70 -19.14 2.53
C ASN A 98 4.30 -18.65 1.12
N ASN A 99 3.63 -19.47 0.33
CA ASN A 99 3.33 -19.26 -1.08
C ASN A 99 1.99 -18.51 -1.28
N GLY A 100 1.30 -18.13 -0.19
CA GLY A 100 0.17 -17.20 -0.23
C GLY A 100 -1.08 -17.68 -0.99
N GLY A 101 -1.25 -18.98 -1.19
CA GLY A 101 -2.38 -19.56 -1.93
C GLY A 101 -3.73 -19.49 -1.20
N LEU A 102 -4.82 -19.90 -1.86
CA LEU A 102 -6.16 -20.00 -1.26
C LEU A 102 -6.39 -21.37 -0.63
N LEU A 103 -7.02 -21.39 0.55
CA LEU A 103 -7.57 -22.60 1.20
C LEU A 103 -9.09 -22.49 1.27
N TRP A 104 -9.78 -23.45 0.65
CA TRP A 104 -11.24 -23.56 0.75
C TRP A 104 -11.62 -24.50 1.90
N ILE A 105 -12.48 -24.03 2.80
CA ILE A 105 -12.98 -24.81 3.93
C ILE A 105 -14.48 -25.03 3.75
N GLN A 106 -14.91 -26.29 3.76
CA GLN A 106 -16.31 -26.66 3.73
C GLN A 106 -16.74 -27.20 5.10
N GLY A 107 -17.72 -26.55 5.72
CA GLY A 107 -18.30 -27.02 6.98
C GLY A 107 -19.03 -28.36 6.81
N LYS A 108 -19.05 -29.18 7.86
CA LYS A 108 -19.90 -30.39 7.93
C LYS A 108 -21.35 -30.02 8.26
N GLY A 109 -21.98 -29.23 7.41
CA GLY A 109 -23.42 -29.03 7.45
C GLY A 109 -24.10 -30.27 6.88
N LYS A 110 -24.49 -31.22 7.73
CA LYS A 110 -25.51 -32.20 7.32
C LYS A 110 -26.85 -31.48 7.41
N LEU A 111 -27.49 -31.23 6.27
CA LEU A 111 -28.93 -30.96 6.24
C LEU A 111 -29.60 -32.25 6.71
N SER A 112 -30.07 -32.25 7.96
CA SER A 112 -30.94 -33.29 8.52
C SER A 112 -32.40 -32.96 8.25
#